data_AF-A0A2M7AMB5-F1
#
_entry.id   AF-A0A2M7AMB5-F1
#
_cell.length_a   1.000
_cell.length_b   1.000
_cell.length_c   1.000
_cell.angle_alpha   90.00
_cell.angle_beta   90.00
_cell.angle_gamma   90.00
#
_symmetry.space_group_name_H-M   'P 1'
#
loop_
_entity.id
_entity.type
_entity.pdbx_description
1 polymer ?
#
loop_
_entity_poly.entity_id
_entity_poly.type
_entity_poly.pdbx_seq_one_letter_code
_entity_poly.pdbx_strand_id
1 'polypeptide(L)'
;MNKKKDLLMVSLLFLSTLIVFFKVIFLGKVFFGDDFILYFYPLRMYVANLLKEGIFPLWTPGILCGHPLFASNSCALLYPFNLLFTLFPSIFTFHLLIILH
;
A
#
# COMPACT_ATOMS: atom_id res chain seq x y z
N MET A 1 -33.57 -13.02 -11.31
CA MET A 1 -32.79 -12.16 -10.39
C MET A 1 -33.62 -10.97 -9.98
N ASN A 2 -33.86 -10.79 -8.67
CA ASN A 2 -34.71 -9.71 -8.17
C ASN A 2 -33.82 -8.51 -7.86
N LYS A 3 -33.67 -7.60 -8.84
CA LYS A 3 -32.71 -6.47 -8.81
C LYS A 3 -32.72 -5.66 -7.52
N LYS A 4 -33.87 -5.57 -6.82
CA LYS A 4 -33.99 -4.86 -5.53
C LYS A 4 -33.28 -5.58 -4.38
N LYS A 5 -33.30 -6.91 -4.36
CA LYS A 5 -32.60 -7.72 -3.34
C LYS A 5 -31.09 -7.68 -3.57
N ASP A 6 -30.67 -7.75 -4.83
CA ASP A 6 -29.26 -7.67 -5.21
C ASP A 6 -28.67 -6.30 -4.82
N LEU A 7 -29.39 -5.20 -5.08
CA LEU A 7 -28.98 -3.86 -4.66
C LEU A 7 -28.89 -3.72 -3.13
N LEU A 8 -29.83 -4.32 -2.39
CA LEU A 8 -29.82 -4.34 -0.93
C LEU A 8 -28.58 -5.07 -0.38
N MET A 9 -28.24 -6.22 -0.96
CA MET A 9 -27.06 -6.99 -0.56
C MET A 9 -25.76 -6.26 -0.87
N VAL A 10 -25.62 -5.67 -2.06
CA VAL A 10 -24.46 -4.86 -2.42
C VAL A 10 -24.30 -3.67 -1.48
N SER A 11 -25.41 -2.97 -1.18
CA SER A 11 -25.38 -1.82 -0.27
C SER A 11 -25.02 -2.23 1.16
N LEU A 12 -25.52 -3.38 1.64
CA LEU A 12 -25.19 -3.93 2.95
C LEU A 12 -23.71 -4.30 3.06
N LEU A 13 -23.15 -4.95 2.03
CA LEU A 13 -21.73 -5.28 1.96
C LEU A 13 -20.86 -4.02 1.93
N PHE A 14 -21.25 -3.03 1.12
CA PHE A 14 -20.53 -1.77 1.06
C PHE A 14 -20.53 -1.04 2.42
N LEU A 15 -21.69 -1.02 3.09
CA LEU A 15 -21.82 -0.39 4.40
C LEU A 15 -21.01 -1.13 5.48
N SER A 16 -20.98 -2.47 5.45
CA SER A 16 -20.19 -3.24 6.41
C SER A 16 -18.69 -3.01 6.21
N THR A 17 -18.21 -2.93 4.96
CA THR A 17 -16.83 -2.55 4.65
C THR A 17 -16.52 -1.14 5.18
N LEU A 18 -17.40 -0.16 4.94
CA LEU A 18 -17.23 1.20 5.46
C LEU A 18 -17.15 1.24 6.99
N ILE A 19 -17.97 0.46 7.69
CA ILE A 19 -17.97 0.41 9.16
C ILE A 19 -16.65 -0.17 9.68
N VAL A 20 -16.18 -1.28 9.11
CA VAL A 20 -14.93 -1.93 9.52
C VAL A 20 -13.73 -1.02 9.28
N PHE A 21 -13.67 -0.36 8.13
CA PHE A 21 -12.56 0.50 7.74
C PHE A 21 -12.75 1.98 8.12
N PHE A 22 -13.82 2.34 8.86
CA PHE A 22 -14.12 3.73 9.23
C PHE A 22 -12.94 4.43 9.90
N LYS A 23 -12.25 3.73 10.81
CA LYS A 23 -11.07 4.27 11.51
C LYS A 23 -9.88 4.51 10.59
N VAL A 24 -9.72 3.69 9.55
CA VAL A 24 -8.66 3.83 8.55
C VAL A 24 -8.96 5.00 7.62
N ILE A 25 -10.21 5.09 7.15
CA ILE A 25 -10.63 6.08 6.15
C ILE A 25 -10.70 7.48 6.76
N PHE A 26 -11.33 7.64 7.92
CA PHE A 26 -11.66 8.98 8.48
C PHE A 26 -10.74 9.43 9.61
N LEU A 27 -10.17 8.51 10.38
CA LEU A 27 -9.31 8.88 11.52
C LEU A 27 -7.82 8.77 11.21
N GLY A 28 -7.44 8.35 10.00
CA GLY A 28 -6.04 8.16 9.62
C GLY A 28 -5.30 7.14 10.51
N LYS A 29 -6.04 6.25 11.18
CA LYS A 29 -5.47 5.19 12.02
C LYS A 29 -5.35 3.94 11.20
N VAL A 30 -4.14 3.44 11.00
CA VAL A 30 -3.93 2.25 10.19
C VAL A 30 -3.92 1.00 11.07
N PHE A 31 -4.64 -0.03 10.63
CA PHE A 31 -4.50 -1.38 11.21
C PHE A 31 -3.19 -1.96 10.68
N PHE A 32 -2.08 -1.74 11.38
CA PHE A 32 -0.81 -2.34 11.03
C PHE A 32 -0.15 -3.00 12.22
N GLY A 33 0.46 -4.17 11.97
CA GLY A 33 1.44 -4.78 12.85
C GLY A 33 2.83 -4.18 12.63
N ASP A 34 3.74 -4.44 13.57
CA ASP A 34 5.08 -3.85 13.62
C ASP A 34 5.86 -3.96 12.31
N ASP A 35 5.74 -5.07 11.59
CA ASP A 35 6.44 -5.34 10.33
C ASP A 35 6.15 -4.28 9.24
N PHE A 36 4.95 -3.70 9.23
CA PHE A 36 4.61 -2.67 8.24
C PHE A 36 5.38 -1.38 8.44
N ILE A 37 5.47 -0.93 9.69
CA ILE A 37 6.18 0.30 10.06
C ILE A 37 7.68 0.07 9.99
N LEU A 38 8.15 -1.11 10.44
CA LEU A 38 9.56 -1.41 10.56
C LEU A 38 10.23 -1.86 9.26
N TYR A 39 9.47 -2.48 8.34
CA TYR A 39 10.04 -3.07 7.12
C TYR A 39 9.41 -2.50 5.84
N PHE A 40 8.10 -2.61 5.66
CA PHE A 40 7.47 -2.27 4.38
C PHE A 40 7.48 -0.77 4.07
N TYR A 41 7.19 0.08 5.06
CA TYR A 41 7.24 1.53 4.91
C TYR A 41 8.63 2.05 4.48
N PRO A 42 9.72 1.77 5.24
CA PRO A 42 11.04 2.24 4.87
C PRO A 42 11.53 1.64 3.56
N LEU A 43 11.19 0.37 3.25
CA LEU A 43 11.55 -0.26 2.00
C LEU A 43 10.95 0.46 0.78
N ARG A 44 9.66 0.81 0.84
CA ARG A 44 8.98 1.53 -0.26
C ARG A 44 9.51 2.95 -0.41
N MET A 45 9.80 3.63 0.70
CA MET A 45 10.43 4.96 0.69
C MET A 45 11.82 4.93 0.06
N TYR A 46 12.65 3.94 0.40
CA TYR A 46 13.98 3.76 -0.18
C TYR A 46 13.92 3.57 -1.69
N VAL A 47 13.02 2.70 -2.14
CA VAL A 47 12.79 2.41 -3.57
C VAL A 47 12.27 3.65 -4.30
N ALA A 48 11.34 4.40 -3.69
CA ALA A 48 10.83 5.63 -4.27
C ALA A 48 11.93 6.69 -4.45
N ASN A 49 12.87 6.77 -3.51
CA ASN A 49 14.02 7.68 -3.62
C ASN A 49 14.98 7.27 -4.74
N LEU A 50 15.29 5.97 -4.86
CA LEU A 50 16.11 5.47 -5.99
C LEU A 50 15.47 5.82 -7.34
N LEU A 51 14.15 5.62 -7.47
CA LEU A 51 13.43 5.97 -8.70
C LEU A 51 13.47 7.47 -9.00
N LYS A 52 13.37 8.33 -7.98
CA LYS A 52 13.50 9.79 -8.13
C LYS A 52 14.89 10.21 -8.61
N GLU A 53 15.92 9.47 -8.20
CA GLU A 53 17.30 9.66 -8.64
C GLU A 53 17.57 9.08 -10.04
N GLY A 54 16.56 8.47 -10.68
CA GLY A 54 16.70 7.79 -11.98
C GLY A 54 17.42 6.44 -11.88
N ILE A 55 17.59 5.90 -10.67
CA ILE A 55 18.24 4.61 -10.42
C ILE A 55 17.16 3.52 -10.41
N PHE A 56 17.30 2.56 -11.32
CA PHE A 56 16.40 1.41 -11.35
C PHE A 56 16.73 0.44 -10.20
N PRO A 57 15.80 0.15 -9.28
CA PRO A 57 16.08 -0.57 -8.04
C PRO A 57 16.12 -2.09 -8.26
N LEU A 58 17.29 -2.59 -8.68
CA LEU A 58 17.51 -4.03 -8.88
C LEU A 58 17.89 -4.75 -7.58
N TRP A 59 18.81 -4.18 -6.81
CA TRP A 59 19.44 -4.80 -5.65
C TRP A 59 19.79 -3.75 -4.60
N THR A 60 19.79 -4.15 -3.32
CA THR A 60 20.36 -3.33 -2.24
C THR A 60 21.23 -4.18 -1.32
N PRO A 61 22.41 -3.69 -0.90
CA PRO A 61 23.21 -4.36 0.14
C PRO A 61 22.66 -4.13 1.55
N GLY A 62 21.74 -3.18 1.73
CA GLY A 62 21.30 -2.69 3.05
C GLY A 62 20.38 -3.64 3.82
N ILE A 63 19.99 -4.77 3.23
CA ILE A 63 19.09 -5.75 3.84
C ILE A 63 19.78 -7.12 3.76
N LEU A 64 20.04 -7.75 4.90
CA LEU A 64 20.56 -9.12 5.02
C LEU A 64 21.75 -9.44 4.09
N CYS A 65 22.73 -8.55 4.03
CA CYS A 65 23.92 -8.65 3.14
C CYS A 65 23.61 -8.63 1.64
N GLY A 66 22.40 -8.23 1.25
CA GLY A 66 21.93 -8.27 -0.12
C GLY A 66 20.47 -8.66 -0.26
N HIS A 67 19.68 -7.81 -0.93
CA HIS A 67 18.26 -8.08 -1.20
C HIS A 67 17.87 -7.67 -2.63
N PRO A 68 17.24 -8.57 -3.41
CA PRO A 68 16.81 -8.28 -4.77
C PRO A 68 15.50 -7.48 -4.75
N LEU A 69 15.60 -6.15 -4.86
CA LEU A 69 14.44 -5.25 -4.81
C LEU A 69 13.44 -5.53 -5.93
N PHE A 70 13.91 -5.67 -7.17
CA PHE A 70 13.05 -5.85 -8.33
C PHE A 70 12.30 -7.19 -8.33
N ALA A 71 12.97 -8.26 -7.89
CA ALA A 71 12.37 -9.59 -7.82
C ALA A 71 11.61 -9.85 -6.50
N SER A 72 11.69 -8.93 -5.53
CA SER A 72 11.04 -9.08 -4.23
C SER A 72 9.57 -8.69 -4.29
N ASN A 73 8.70 -9.62 -3.90
CA ASN A 73 7.28 -9.35 -3.72
C ASN A 73 7.03 -8.26 -2.64
N SER A 74 7.91 -8.15 -1.65
CA SER A 74 7.79 -7.17 -0.56
C SER A 74 7.93 -5.72 -1.07
N CYS A 75 8.71 -5.52 -2.12
CA CYS A 75 8.91 -4.22 -2.75
C CYS A 75 7.76 -3.89 -3.71
N ALA A 76 7.24 -4.90 -4.42
CA ALA A 76 6.17 -4.78 -5.42
C ALA A 76 6.37 -3.56 -6.35
N LEU A 77 7.58 -3.44 -6.90
CA LEU A 77 8.00 -2.28 -7.70
C LEU A 77 7.05 -2.00 -8.88
N LEU A 78 6.60 -3.07 -9.53
CA LEU A 78 5.74 -3.00 -10.72
C LEU A 78 4.26 -2.79 -10.38
N TYR A 79 3.90 -2.67 -9.10
CA TYR A 79 2.54 -2.34 -8.72
C TYR A 79 2.30 -0.84 -8.97
N PRO A 80 1.38 -0.46 -9.87
CA PRO A 80 1.26 0.91 -10.36
C PRO A 80 0.99 1.92 -9.24
N PHE A 81 0.23 1.53 -8.21
CA PHE A 81 -0.06 2.41 -7.07
C PHE A 81 1.15 2.61 -6.14
N ASN A 82 2.16 1.74 -6.16
CA ASN A 82 3.40 1.98 -5.41
C ASN A 82 4.23 3.12 -6.02
N LEU A 83 4.06 3.43 -7.30
CA LEU A 83 4.69 4.60 -7.92
C LEU A 83 4.21 5.90 -7.28
N LEU A 84 3.05 5.92 -6.61
CA LEU A 84 2.59 7.10 -5.88
C LEU A 84 3.55 7.52 -4.76
N PHE A 85 4.38 6.61 -4.23
CA PHE A 85 5.43 6.97 -3.27
C PHE A 85 6.52 7.86 -3.87
N THR A 86 6.74 7.76 -5.19
CA THR A 86 7.66 8.67 -5.89
C THR A 86 7.08 10.09 -5.97
N LEU A 87 5.76 10.25 -5.96
CA LEU A 87 5.12 11.58 -6.00
C LEU A 87 4.90 12.12 -4.58
N PHE A 88 4.40 11.28 -3.69
CA PHE A 88 3.99 11.63 -2.33
C PHE A 88 4.62 10.65 -1.33
N PRO A 89 5.82 10.92 -0.82
CA PRO A 89 6.50 10.05 0.13
C PRO A 89 5.97 10.28 1.55
N SER A 90 4.72 9.89 1.82
CA SER A 90 4.05 10.12 3.10
C SER A 90 3.20 8.93 3.54
N ILE A 91 2.86 8.90 4.82
CA ILE A 91 1.91 7.92 5.39
C ILE A 91 0.54 7.97 4.70
N PHE A 92 0.16 9.14 4.16
CA PHE A 92 -1.10 9.30 3.45
C PHE A 92 -1.15 8.45 2.17
N THR A 93 -0.04 8.34 1.44
CA THR A 93 0.06 7.50 0.26
C THR A 93 -0.16 6.02 0.58
N PHE A 94 0.21 5.60 1.80
CA PHE A 94 -0.13 4.26 2.28
C PHE A 94 -1.64 4.09 2.50
N HIS A 95 -2.33 5.07 3.09
CA HIS A 95 -3.79 4.98 3.26
C HIS A 95 -4.48 4.85 1.91
N LEU A 96 -4.03 5.65 0.95
CA LEU A 96 -4.57 5.65 -0.40
C LEU A 96 -4.31 4.30 -1.10
N LEU A 97 -3.14 3.70 -0.91
CA LEU A 97 -2.84 2.36 -1.39
C LEU A 97 -3.73 1.27 -0.81
N ILE A 98 -4.08 1.36 0.47
CA ILE A 98 -5.01 0.41 1.11
C ILE A 98 -6.42 0.56 0.53
N ILE A 99 -6.85 1.80 0.27
CA ILE A 99 -8.17 2.08 -0.29
C ILE A 99 -8.25 1.63 -1.76
N LEU A 100 -7.15 1.73 -2.52
CA LEU A 100 -7.09 1.38 -3.93
C LEU A 100 -6.83 -0.11 -4.22
N HIS A 101 -6.39 -0.86 -3.22
CA HIS A 101 -6.14 -2.30 -3.34
C HIS A 101 -7.43 -3.11 -3.16
#